data_AF-A0A6I1MS58-F1
#
_entry.id   AF-A0A6I1MS58-F1
#
_cell.length_a   1.000
_cell.length_b   1.000
_cell.length_c   1.000
_cell.angle_alpha   90.00
_cell.angle_beta   90.00
_cell.angle_gamma   90.00
#
_symmetry.space_group_name_H-M   'P 1'
#
loop_
_entity.id
_entity.type
_entity.pdbx_description
1 polymer ?
#
loop_
_entity_poly.entity_id
_entity_poly.type
_entity_poly.pdbx_seq_one_letter_code
_entity_poly.pdbx_strand_id
1 'polypeptide(L)'
;MTHAFLEQVVALRLGPAPTDQQLAEVGRLMLAWLASPDALPAGVLSLPKATGQQELLYPLHVAPGEPALYLVSDGPGVASPPHEHTTWAIIVGLSGNERNVIYQRDLASGALRPLRTVDIGSRRGLPARRRYPRHRRRG
;
A
#
# COMPACT_ATOMS: atom_id res chain seq x y z
N MET A 1 16.70 11.11 -3.81
CA MET A 1 15.37 11.43 -3.25
C MET A 1 14.69 10.22 -2.61
N THR A 2 14.56 9.08 -3.32
CA THR A 2 14.00 7.83 -2.74
C THR A 2 14.73 7.37 -1.46
N HIS A 3 16.06 7.40 -1.45
CA HIS A 3 16.85 7.04 -0.27
C HIS A 3 16.50 7.91 0.95
N ALA A 4 16.46 9.24 0.77
CA ALA A 4 16.11 10.17 1.85
C ALA A 4 14.67 9.95 2.36
N PHE A 5 13.73 9.62 1.48
CA PHE A 5 12.37 9.22 1.90
C PHE A 5 12.40 7.95 2.74
N LEU A 6 13.13 6.92 2.33
CA LEU A 6 13.25 5.67 3.08
C LEU A 6 13.92 5.89 4.43
N GLU A 7 14.97 6.72 4.51
CA GLU A 7 15.60 7.12 5.78
C GLU A 7 14.61 7.79 6.73
N GLN A 8 13.75 8.68 6.21
CA GLN A 8 12.70 9.32 7.01
C GLN A 8 11.68 8.29 7.54
N VAL A 9 11.28 7.31 6.72
CA VAL A 9 10.36 6.24 7.15
C VAL A 9 11.02 5.34 8.19
N VAL A 10 12.28 4.95 8.00
CA VAL A 10 13.05 4.15 8.97
C VAL A 10 13.21 4.88 10.30
N ALA A 11 13.41 6.21 10.27
CA ALA A 11 13.51 7.04 11.46
C ALA A 11 12.23 7.05 12.32
N LEU A 12 11.06 6.72 11.74
CA LEU A 12 9.80 6.56 12.51
C LEU A 12 9.77 5.29 13.38
N ARG A 13 10.76 4.38 13.21
CA ARG A 13 10.92 3.14 13.99
C ARG A 13 9.62 2.34 14.08
N LEU A 14 9.02 2.09 12.93
CA LEU A 14 7.75 1.36 12.83
C LEU A 14 7.93 -0.08 13.33
N GLY A 15 7.22 -0.43 14.39
CA GLY A 15 7.12 -1.82 14.84
C GLY A 15 6.19 -2.65 13.94
N PRO A 16 5.92 -3.92 14.29
CA PRO A 16 5.01 -4.80 13.54
C PRO A 16 3.54 -4.34 13.58
N ALA A 17 3.20 -3.41 14.48
CA ALA A 17 1.87 -2.83 14.63
C ALA A 17 1.99 -1.31 14.83
N PRO A 18 2.30 -0.54 13.76
CA PRO A 18 2.41 0.91 13.85
C PRO A 18 1.06 1.54 14.19
N THR A 19 1.11 2.66 14.91
CA THR A 19 -0.07 3.46 15.25
C THR A 19 -0.64 4.17 14.02
N ASP A 20 -1.87 4.64 14.15
CA ASP A 20 -2.55 5.40 13.10
C ASP A 20 -1.83 6.69 12.76
N GLN A 21 -1.27 7.34 13.77
CA GLN A 21 -0.47 8.54 13.62
C GLN A 21 0.82 8.24 12.85
N GLN A 22 1.49 7.12 13.15
CA GLN A 22 2.68 6.70 12.42
C GLN A 22 2.35 6.39 10.95
N LEU A 23 1.26 5.66 10.69
CA LEU A 23 0.84 5.36 9.32
C LEU A 23 0.42 6.60 8.55
N ALA A 24 -0.27 7.54 9.19
CA ALA A 24 -0.60 8.84 8.61
C ALA A 24 0.65 9.65 8.25
N GLU A 25 1.67 9.61 9.12
CA GLU A 25 2.94 10.28 8.88
C GLU A 25 3.70 9.66 7.70
N VAL A 26 3.74 8.33 7.58
CA VAL A 26 4.31 7.66 6.38
C VAL A 26 3.59 8.10 5.12
N GLY A 27 2.25 8.16 5.14
CA GLY A 27 1.45 8.64 4.01
C GLY A 27 1.79 10.10 3.64
N ARG A 28 1.97 10.96 4.64
CA ARG A 28 2.38 12.36 4.43
C ARG A 28 3.78 12.45 3.81
N LEU A 29 4.75 11.69 4.31
CA LEU A 29 6.10 11.62 3.77
C LEU A 29 6.12 11.11 2.33
N MET A 30 5.31 10.09 2.02
CA MET A 30 5.22 9.51 0.67
C MET A 30 4.61 10.50 -0.33
N LEU A 31 3.59 11.26 0.06
CA LEU A 31 3.01 12.32 -0.77
C LEU A 31 3.98 13.49 -0.98
N ALA A 32 4.71 13.89 0.07
CA ALA A 32 5.74 14.92 -0.03
C ALA A 32 6.91 14.50 -0.93
N TRP A 33 7.33 13.24 -0.82
CA TRP A 33 8.31 12.63 -1.71
C TRP A 33 7.82 12.69 -3.16
N LEU A 34 6.62 12.18 -3.47
CA LEU A 34 6.07 12.18 -4.84
C LEU A 34 5.82 13.57 -5.44
N ALA A 35 5.75 14.63 -4.62
CA ALA A 35 5.62 16.00 -5.11
C ALA A 35 6.94 16.55 -5.69
N SER A 36 8.08 15.91 -5.41
CA SER A 36 9.38 16.33 -5.94
C SER A 36 9.60 15.84 -7.38
N PRO A 37 10.11 16.69 -8.30
CA PRO A 37 10.28 16.33 -9.72
C PRO A 37 11.20 15.13 -9.96
N ASP A 38 12.20 14.91 -9.09
CA ASP A 38 13.15 13.78 -9.18
C ASP A 38 12.94 12.76 -8.05
N ALA A 39 11.69 12.63 -7.58
CA ALA A 39 11.35 11.74 -6.49
C ALA A 39 11.60 10.28 -6.83
N LEU A 40 11.05 9.85 -7.97
CA LEU A 40 11.12 8.47 -8.44
C LEU A 40 12.49 8.17 -9.04
N PRO A 41 12.99 6.91 -8.93
CA PRO A 41 14.19 6.50 -9.63
C PRO A 41 14.09 6.75 -11.15
N ALA A 42 15.24 7.03 -11.79
CA ALA A 42 15.28 7.31 -13.22
C ALA A 42 14.67 6.17 -14.05
N GLY A 43 13.87 6.53 -15.07
CA GLY A 43 13.23 5.56 -15.96
C GLY A 43 12.00 4.85 -15.38
N VAL A 44 11.67 5.03 -14.09
CA VAL A 44 10.49 4.38 -13.48
C VAL A 44 9.19 4.77 -14.18
N LEU A 45 9.04 6.04 -14.58
CA LEU A 45 7.86 6.49 -15.33
C LEU A 45 7.81 5.98 -16.77
N SER A 46 8.90 5.39 -17.27
CA SER A 46 9.00 4.77 -18.59
C SER A 46 8.83 3.25 -18.53
N LEU A 47 8.65 2.66 -17.34
CA LEU A 47 8.35 1.24 -17.20
C LEU A 47 7.01 0.92 -17.89
N PRO A 48 6.83 -0.33 -18.39
CA PRO A 48 5.58 -0.75 -18.97
C PRO A 48 4.41 -0.51 -18.02
N LYS A 49 3.31 0.02 -18.56
CA LYS A 49 2.04 0.12 -17.84
C LYS A 49 1.22 -1.12 -18.15
N ALA A 50 0.58 -1.66 -17.14
CA ALA A 50 -0.32 -2.79 -17.32
C ALA A 50 -1.48 -2.44 -18.26
N THR A 51 -1.84 -3.40 -19.11
CA THR A 51 -2.96 -3.28 -20.05
C THR A 51 -3.90 -4.48 -19.91
N GLY A 52 -5.17 -4.29 -20.29
CA GLY A 52 -6.15 -5.37 -20.20
C GLY A 52 -6.26 -5.92 -18.78
N GLN A 53 -6.07 -7.23 -18.63
CA GLN A 53 -6.15 -7.94 -17.34
C GLN A 53 -4.79 -8.15 -16.66
N GLN A 54 -3.80 -7.31 -16.96
CA GLN A 54 -2.47 -7.40 -16.37
C GLN A 54 -2.38 -6.69 -15.02
N GLU A 55 -1.58 -7.26 -14.12
CA GLU A 55 -1.09 -6.64 -12.89
C GLU A 55 0.45 -6.70 -12.94
N LEU A 56 1.11 -5.56 -12.83
CA LEU A 56 2.56 -5.45 -12.88
C LEU A 56 3.08 -4.87 -11.56
N LEU A 57 4.07 -5.54 -10.97
CA LEU A 57 4.68 -5.17 -9.71
C LEU A 57 6.18 -4.90 -9.90
N TYR A 58 6.61 -3.67 -9.65
CA TYR A 58 8.00 -3.26 -9.77
C TYR A 58 8.60 -2.96 -8.38
N PRO A 59 9.56 -3.75 -7.88
CA PRO A 59 10.26 -3.42 -6.65
C PRO A 59 11.14 -2.19 -6.89
N LEU A 60 10.89 -1.13 -6.12
CA LEU A 60 11.72 0.08 -6.10
C LEU A 60 12.75 0.03 -4.97
N HIS A 61 12.41 -0.63 -3.86
CA HIS A 61 13.31 -0.91 -2.74
C HIS A 61 12.87 -2.16 -1.99
N VAL A 62 13.79 -3.11 -1.77
CA VAL A 62 13.55 -4.31 -0.97
C VAL A 62 14.84 -4.64 -0.22
N ALA A 63 14.84 -4.44 1.10
CA ALA A 63 15.97 -4.73 1.96
C ALA A 63 15.51 -5.42 3.26
N PRO A 64 16.30 -6.36 3.81
CA PRO A 64 15.95 -7.03 5.07
C PRO A 64 15.81 -6.04 6.23
N GLY A 65 14.73 -6.17 7.00
CA GLY A 65 14.49 -5.32 8.18
C GLY A 65 14.02 -3.90 7.87
N GLU A 66 13.85 -3.55 6.59
CA GLU A 66 13.36 -2.26 6.15
C GLU A 66 11.97 -2.37 5.49
N PRO A 67 11.19 -1.28 5.47
CA PRO A 67 9.97 -1.23 4.66
C PRO A 67 10.28 -1.39 3.17
N ALA A 68 9.57 -2.29 2.50
CA ALA A 68 9.66 -2.45 1.06
C ALA A 68 8.80 -1.41 0.34
N LEU A 69 9.26 -0.98 -0.84
CA LEU A 69 8.58 -0.02 -1.70
C LEU A 69 8.38 -0.61 -3.09
N TYR A 70 7.15 -0.58 -3.57
CA TYR A 70 6.76 -1.08 -4.87
C TYR A 70 6.01 -0.02 -5.68
N LEU A 71 6.21 -0.04 -6.99
CA LEU A 71 5.28 0.55 -7.94
C LEU A 71 4.37 -0.55 -8.46
N VAL A 72 3.07 -0.37 -8.28
CA VAL A 72 2.03 -1.27 -8.78
C VAL A 72 1.37 -0.61 -9.99
N SER A 73 1.15 -1.36 -11.06
CA SER A 73 0.36 -0.94 -12.22
C SER A 73 -0.68 -1.99 -12.52
N ASP A 74 -1.95 -1.59 -12.45
CA ASP A 74 -3.09 -2.44 -12.81
C ASP A 74 -3.70 -2.00 -14.13
N GLY A 75 -4.07 -2.98 -14.96
CA GLY A 75 -4.81 -2.74 -16.19
C GLY A 75 -6.25 -2.30 -15.90
N PRO A 76 -6.92 -1.61 -16.85
CA PRO A 76 -8.30 -1.19 -16.68
C PRO A 76 -9.23 -2.37 -16.37
N GLY A 77 -9.96 -2.28 -15.26
CA GLY A 77 -10.93 -3.29 -14.83
C GLY A 77 -10.32 -4.50 -14.11
N VAL A 78 -9.00 -4.52 -13.88
CA VAL A 78 -8.37 -5.48 -12.96
C VAL A 78 -8.88 -5.24 -11.54
N ALA A 79 -9.17 -6.33 -10.84
CA ALA A 79 -9.61 -6.30 -9.46
C ALA A 79 -9.02 -7.48 -8.71
N SER A 80 -8.30 -7.20 -7.61
CA SER A 80 -7.81 -8.24 -6.71
C SER A 80 -8.95 -8.73 -5.81
N PRO A 81 -9.02 -10.04 -5.50
CA PRO A 81 -9.98 -10.55 -4.54
C PRO A 81 -9.71 -9.93 -3.14
N PRO A 82 -10.74 -9.83 -2.26
CA PRO A 82 -10.52 -9.37 -0.89
C PRO A 82 -9.46 -10.22 -0.19
N HIS A 83 -8.42 -9.56 0.34
CA HIS A 83 -7.31 -10.21 1.01
C HIS A 83 -6.83 -9.37 2.21
N GLU A 84 -6.07 -10.00 3.09
CA GLU A 84 -5.48 -9.38 4.27
C GLU A 84 -3.96 -9.30 4.09
N HIS A 85 -3.36 -8.26 4.67
CA HIS A 85 -1.90 -8.11 4.70
C HIS A 85 -1.34 -8.70 6.00
N THR A 86 -0.19 -9.37 5.91
CA THR A 86 0.51 -9.89 7.10
C THR A 86 1.30 -8.79 7.82
N THR A 87 1.63 -7.70 7.11
CA THR A 87 2.28 -6.47 7.58
C THR A 87 1.35 -5.25 7.41
N TRP A 88 1.80 -4.07 7.83
CA TRP A 88 1.15 -2.81 7.47
C TRP A 88 1.47 -2.45 6.01
N ALA A 89 0.63 -1.62 5.39
CA ALA A 89 0.85 -1.08 4.06
C ALA A 89 0.28 0.34 3.94
N ILE A 90 0.89 1.17 3.10
CA ILE A 90 0.39 2.50 2.72
C ILE A 90 0.30 2.50 1.20
N ILE A 91 -0.83 2.96 0.65
CA ILE A 91 -1.07 3.05 -0.79
C ILE A 91 -1.27 4.51 -1.15
N VAL A 92 -0.59 4.99 -2.18
CA VAL A 92 -0.77 6.34 -2.73
C VAL A 92 -0.92 6.27 -4.25
N GLY A 93 -1.81 7.08 -4.80
CA GLY A 93 -2.06 7.12 -6.23
C GLY A 93 -1.00 7.96 -6.96
N LEU A 94 -0.32 7.34 -7.93
CA LEU A 94 0.61 8.02 -8.85
C LEU A 94 -0.11 8.53 -10.11
N SER A 95 -0.87 7.66 -10.77
CA SER A 95 -1.66 7.99 -11.96
C SER A 95 -2.88 7.08 -12.08
N GLY A 96 -3.98 7.61 -12.62
CA GLY A 96 -5.24 6.87 -12.71
C GLY A 96 -6.03 6.92 -11.40
N ASN A 97 -6.98 5.99 -11.23
CA ASN A 97 -7.80 5.88 -10.03
C ASN A 97 -8.02 4.42 -9.66
N GLU A 98 -7.66 4.05 -8.44
CA GLU A 98 -7.86 2.73 -7.87
C GLU A 98 -9.00 2.77 -6.84
N ARG A 99 -9.93 1.83 -6.94
CA ARG A 99 -11.02 1.70 -5.96
C ARG A 99 -10.69 0.65 -4.91
N ASN A 100 -10.52 1.10 -3.67
CA ASN A 100 -10.29 0.24 -2.52
C ASN A 100 -11.59 0.00 -1.74
N VAL A 101 -12.02 -1.26 -1.64
CA VAL A 101 -13.16 -1.64 -0.79
C VAL A 101 -12.63 -2.28 0.48
N ILE A 102 -12.94 -1.66 1.62
CA ILE A 102 -12.56 -2.18 2.94
C ILE A 102 -13.66 -3.09 3.45
N TYR A 103 -13.29 -4.32 3.82
CA TYR A 103 -14.23 -5.32 4.31
C TYR A 103 -14.12 -5.54 5.81
N GLN A 104 -15.24 -5.94 6.42
CA GLN A 104 -15.28 -6.57 7.72
C GLN A 104 -15.56 -8.05 7.54
N ARG A 105 -14.68 -8.88 8.10
CA ARG A 105 -14.93 -10.30 8.25
C ARG A 105 -15.82 -10.57 9.46
N ASP A 106 -16.93 -11.25 9.22
CA ASP A 106 -17.76 -11.83 10.27
C ASP A 106 -17.03 -13.03 10.89
N LEU A 107 -16.87 -13.02 12.22
CA LEU A 107 -16.05 -14.02 12.90
C LEU A 107 -16.75 -15.39 13.01
N ALA A 108 -18.08 -15.43 12.96
CA ALA A 108 -18.85 -16.66 13.11
C ALA A 108 -19.01 -17.39 11.77
N SER A 109 -19.42 -16.67 10.72
CA SER A 109 -19.70 -17.21 9.39
C SER A 109 -18.51 -17.12 8.44
N GLY A 110 -17.52 -16.26 8.73
CA GLY A 110 -16.42 -15.97 7.81
C GLY A 110 -16.81 -15.07 6.63
N ALA A 111 -18.07 -14.65 6.54
CA ALA A 111 -18.56 -13.80 5.46
C ALA A 111 -17.87 -12.42 5.47
N LEU A 112 -17.65 -11.84 4.29
CA LEU A 112 -17.10 -10.50 4.13
C LEU A 112 -18.23 -9.51 3.86
N ARG A 113 -18.28 -8.43 4.65
CA ARG A 113 -19.22 -7.33 4.45
C ARG A 113 -18.44 -6.06 4.07
N PRO A 114 -18.77 -5.38 2.96
CA PRO A 114 -18.12 -4.11 2.64
C PRO A 114 -18.48 -3.07 3.70
N LEU A 115 -17.47 -2.40 4.25
CA LEU A 115 -17.64 -1.34 5.24
C LEU A 115 -17.59 0.04 4.60
N ARG A 116 -16.59 0.27 3.74
CA ARG A 116 -16.40 1.54 3.06
C ARG A 116 -15.64 1.34 1.78
N THR A 117 -15.88 2.25 0.85
CA THR A 117 -15.12 2.37 -0.39
C THR A 117 -14.29 3.64 -0.32
N VAL A 118 -13.05 3.56 -0.80
CA VAL A 118 -12.19 4.71 -0.95
C VAL A 118 -11.53 4.68 -2.32
N ASP A 119 -11.70 5.75 -3.07
CA ASP A 119 -11.06 5.93 -4.36
C ASP A 119 -9.72 6.67 -4.16
N ILE A 120 -8.63 6.05 -4.62
CA ILE A 120 -7.27 6.60 -4.58
C ILE A 120 -6.90 7.05 -5.99
N GLY A 121 -6.90 8.36 -6.21
CA GLY A 121 -6.42 8.98 -7.45
C GLY A 121 -5.03 9.59 -7.29
N SER A 122 -4.51 10.14 -8.39
CA SER A 122 -3.26 10.91 -8.41
C SER A 122 -3.24 11.94 -7.26
N ARG A 123 -2.24 11.84 -6.36
CA ARG A 123 -2.01 12.69 -5.17
C ARG A 123 -2.87 12.42 -3.91
N ARG A 124 -3.62 11.32 -3.83
CA ARG A 124 -4.26 10.88 -2.57
C ARG A 124 -3.59 9.62 -2.01
N GLY A 125 -3.55 9.50 -0.68
CA GLY A 125 -2.96 8.37 0.03
C GLY A 125 -3.90 7.76 1.06
N LEU A 126 -3.76 6.46 1.34
CA LEU A 126 -4.48 5.75 2.39
C LEU A 126 -3.58 4.81 3.19
N PRO A 127 -3.76 4.76 4.53
CA PRO A 127 -3.18 3.72 5.34
C PRO A 127 -4.03 2.44 5.30
N ALA A 128 -3.41 1.32 4.92
CA ALA A 128 -3.98 -0.01 5.07
C ALA A 128 -3.56 -0.61 6.42
N ARG A 129 -4.52 -1.22 7.13
CA ARG A 129 -4.31 -1.76 8.48
C ARG A 129 -4.33 -3.28 8.49
N ARG A 130 -3.54 -3.84 9.39
CA ARG A 130 -3.57 -5.25 9.79
C ARG A 130 -4.88 -5.56 10.53
N ARG A 131 -5.69 -6.50 10.06
CA ARG A 131 -6.82 -7.08 10.81
C ARG A 131 -6.53 -8.55 11.17
N TYR A 132 -6.56 -8.89 12.46
CA TYR A 132 -6.51 -10.27 12.97
C TYR A 132 -7.18 -10.35 14.37
N PRO A 133 -7.72 -11.52 14.79
CA PRO A 133 -6.88 -12.69 15.12
C PRO A 133 -7.31 -14.04 14.53
N ARG A 134 -6.30 -14.84 14.13
CA ARG A 134 -6.38 -16.30 14.04
C ARG A 134 -6.46 -16.83 15.47
N HIS A 135 -7.58 -17.46 15.84
CA HIS A 135 -7.54 -18.45 16.91
C HIS A 135 -6.86 -19.70 16.36
N ARG A 136 -5.62 -19.97 16.79
CA ARG A 136 -5.11 -21.35 16.80
C ARG A 136 -5.93 -22.10 17.84
N ARG A 137 -6.87 -22.95 17.43
CA ARG A 137 -7.27 -24.08 18.27
C ARG A 137 -6.07 -25.02 18.32
N ARG A 138 -5.46 -25.14 19.51
CA ARG A 138 -4.74 -26.36 19.85
C ARG A 138 -5.81 -27.44 19.97
N GLY A 139 -5.74 -28.42 19.09
CA GLY A 139 -6.32 -29.76 19.23
C GLY A 139 -5.19 -30.72 18.96
#